data_AF-A0A8J3L2I7-F1
#
_entry.id   AF-A0A8J3L2I7-F1
#
_cell.length_a   1.000
_cell.length_b   1.000
_cell.length_c   1.000
_cell.angle_alpha   90.00
_cell.angle_beta   90.00
_cell.angle_gamma   90.00
#
_symmetry.space_group_name_H-M   'P 1'
#
loop_
_entity.id
_entity.type
_entity.pdbx_description
1 polymer ?
#
loop_
_entity_poly.entity_id
_entity_poly.type
_entity_poly.pdbx_seq_one_letter_code
_entity_poly.pdbx_strand_id
1 'polypeptide(L)'
;MTRSRLLSLLTVPAIVAATLFVPQPAAAIVTFGSTAVNQNGGNCAALPNGDTANLVQLTQQVCNSATYQRFTFTPVSGTSDTYTIATSTSGKCVDVNGASTADNATIIQWPCHTNANQRWRLAAVTVSGTDKTFNVISVGSGKCLVPSGGSSAANTGLVQLPCSTATSRVWRLPSYVTDSTGVTVTNPGSRSTTVNTATSLALQASGGSGGYTWTASGLPAGLSINGSTGVISGTPTTVASYSVTATATSGGVSGSTTFSWTITSSGGTNTFTNPIKAQGPDPWLQYYNGYYYLATTTWNRTITMRRATTMRGLATATDQVLFNLTNPNGAGTMWAPEFHLLNGPNGLRWYFYYTAGQEPYNLGTQRIHVLESAGTDPMGPYSFKADLLDPTQNNTWELDPGILQLNGQLYLLGTFYNGSQPLFIRPLSNPWTASGTRRILTTPTLSWETVGGAVAEGGEVLQRNGKTFIIYSASHCSTPDYKLGMLTYNGTGDPLLSSSWTKSPNPVFQRSNANGVYGPGHNGFFKSPDGTEDWIVYHANSSTSGGCDMNRSTRVQKITWNADGTPNLGVPVATGVTLTAPSGEPTS
;
A
#
# COMPACT_ATOMS: atom_id res chain seq x y z
N MET A 1 28.20 27.78 -84.55
CA MET A 1 27.53 27.50 -83.25
C MET A 1 27.83 28.72 -82.38
N THR A 2 26.92 29.44 -81.72
CA THR A 2 25.55 29.21 -81.25
C THR A 2 24.92 30.60 -80.99
N ARG A 3 23.60 30.71 -81.22
CA ARG A 3 22.84 31.98 -81.37
C ARG A 3 22.43 32.61 -80.03
N SER A 4 22.49 33.94 -80.00
CA SER A 4 21.96 34.85 -78.98
C SER A 4 20.43 35.05 -79.13
N ARG A 5 19.68 35.17 -78.04
CA ARG A 5 18.27 35.62 -78.02
C ARG A 5 17.98 36.53 -76.84
N LEU A 6 17.48 37.73 -77.17
CA LEU A 6 16.83 38.69 -76.29
C LEU A 6 15.48 38.16 -75.79
N LEU A 7 15.11 38.52 -74.56
CA LEU A 7 13.76 38.36 -73.99
C LEU A 7 13.05 39.73 -73.99
N SER A 8 11.86 39.77 -74.59
CA SER A 8 10.92 40.90 -74.62
C SER A 8 9.92 40.83 -73.46
N LEU A 9 9.74 41.93 -72.73
CA LEU A 9 8.70 42.11 -71.71
C LEU A 9 7.31 42.25 -72.34
N LEU A 10 6.32 41.53 -71.80
CA LEU A 10 4.88 41.76 -72.01
C LEU A 10 4.23 42.10 -70.67
N THR A 11 3.58 43.26 -70.60
CA THR A 11 2.73 43.74 -69.50
C THR A 11 1.28 43.28 -69.69
N VAL A 12 0.66 42.70 -68.65
CA VAL A 12 -0.77 42.31 -68.60
C VAL A 12 -1.44 43.10 -67.45
N PRO A 13 -2.68 43.63 -67.60
CA PRO A 13 -3.28 44.54 -66.63
C PRO A 13 -3.88 43.81 -65.43
N ALA A 14 -3.75 44.39 -64.24
CA ALA A 14 -4.29 43.85 -62.99
C ALA A 14 -5.80 44.14 -62.85
N ILE A 15 -6.60 43.08 -62.76
CA ILE A 15 -8.00 43.12 -62.34
C ILE A 15 -8.01 43.15 -60.80
N VAL A 16 -8.53 44.23 -60.21
CA VAL A 16 -8.75 44.32 -58.76
C VAL A 16 -9.99 43.48 -58.41
N ALA A 17 -9.77 42.28 -57.87
CA ALA A 17 -10.81 41.47 -57.26
C ALA A 17 -11.11 42.03 -55.86
N ALA A 18 -12.34 42.51 -55.64
CA ALA A 18 -12.84 42.86 -54.31
C ALA A 18 -12.94 41.58 -53.46
N THR A 19 -12.00 41.39 -52.54
CA THR A 19 -12.02 40.29 -51.57
C THR A 19 -13.17 40.50 -50.59
N LEU A 20 -14.20 39.67 -50.66
CA LEU A 20 -15.23 39.54 -49.62
C LEU A 20 -14.56 39.10 -48.32
N PHE A 21 -14.49 40.00 -47.34
CA PHE A 21 -14.02 39.70 -46.00
C PHE A 21 -15.07 38.83 -45.30
N VAL A 22 -14.78 37.54 -45.11
CA VAL A 22 -15.61 36.64 -44.29
C VAL A 22 -14.92 36.53 -42.92
N PRO A 23 -15.37 37.27 -41.88
CA PRO A 23 -14.79 37.15 -40.55
C PRO A 23 -15.07 35.75 -39.99
N GLN A 24 -14.02 35.11 -39.45
CA GLN A 24 -14.11 33.76 -38.89
C GLN A 24 -14.91 33.78 -37.57
N PRO A 25 -15.83 32.82 -37.34
CA PRO A 25 -16.59 32.75 -36.09
C PRO A 25 -15.68 32.38 -34.91
N ALA A 26 -15.93 33.02 -33.77
CA ALA A 26 -15.36 32.71 -32.48
C ALA A 26 -15.98 31.41 -31.93
N ALA A 27 -15.20 30.68 -31.12
CA ALA A 27 -15.66 29.43 -30.54
C ALA A 27 -16.81 29.65 -29.54
N ALA A 28 -17.79 28.75 -29.55
CA ALA A 28 -18.95 28.76 -28.69
C ALA A 28 -18.78 27.76 -27.53
N ILE A 29 -18.07 28.18 -26.48
CA ILE A 29 -17.49 27.23 -25.51
C ILE A 29 -18.26 27.20 -24.18
N VAL A 30 -18.81 28.34 -23.74
CA VAL A 30 -19.50 28.47 -22.46
C VAL A 30 -20.79 29.27 -22.60
N THR A 31 -21.77 28.96 -21.76
CA THR A 31 -22.98 29.78 -21.61
C THR A 31 -22.63 31.08 -20.89
N PHE A 32 -23.06 32.22 -21.43
CA PHE A 32 -22.84 33.52 -20.79
C PHE A 32 -24.05 34.45 -20.97
N GLY A 33 -24.23 35.38 -20.02
CA GLY A 33 -25.27 36.41 -20.07
C GLY A 33 -24.67 37.78 -20.37
N SER A 34 -25.14 38.47 -21.40
CA SER A 34 -24.61 39.78 -21.82
C SER A 34 -25.71 40.73 -22.26
N THR A 35 -25.46 42.03 -22.13
CA THR A 35 -26.10 43.03 -23.00
C THR A 35 -25.42 42.99 -24.38
N ALA A 36 -26.11 43.44 -25.42
CA ALA A 36 -25.52 43.67 -26.73
C ALA A 36 -25.58 45.16 -27.05
N VAL A 37 -24.42 45.83 -27.13
CA VAL A 37 -24.31 47.28 -27.34
C VAL A 37 -23.89 47.57 -28.78
N ASN A 38 -24.76 48.20 -29.56
CA ASN A 38 -24.45 48.54 -30.96
C ASN A 38 -23.33 49.60 -30.98
N GLN A 39 -22.34 49.39 -31.83
CA GLN A 39 -21.19 50.29 -31.92
C GLN A 39 -21.51 51.59 -32.70
N ASN A 40 -22.68 51.68 -33.34
CA ASN A 40 -23.23 52.91 -33.88
C ASN A 40 -24.28 53.50 -32.92
N GLY A 41 -23.88 54.52 -32.17
CA GLY A 41 -24.77 55.25 -31.25
C GLY A 41 -24.92 54.66 -29.85
N GLY A 42 -24.35 53.48 -29.57
CA GLY A 42 -24.23 52.96 -28.19
C GLY A 42 -25.53 52.42 -27.58
N ASN A 43 -26.57 52.19 -28.38
CA ASN A 43 -27.83 51.62 -27.90
C ASN A 43 -27.73 50.11 -27.70
N CYS A 44 -28.48 49.58 -26.75
CA CYS A 44 -28.55 48.16 -26.42
C CYS A 44 -29.67 47.46 -27.20
N ALA A 45 -29.45 46.23 -27.67
CA ALA A 45 -30.55 45.37 -28.10
C ALA A 45 -31.51 45.17 -26.93
N ALA A 46 -32.81 45.22 -27.22
CA ALA A 46 -33.85 45.25 -26.22
C ALA A 46 -35.12 44.59 -26.72
N LEU A 47 -35.82 43.91 -25.81
CA LEU A 47 -37.19 43.54 -25.99
C LEU A 47 -38.07 44.74 -25.62
N PRO A 48 -38.83 45.34 -26.57
CA PRO A 48 -39.59 46.56 -26.30
C PRO A 48 -40.53 46.40 -25.10
N ASN A 49 -40.40 47.29 -24.11
CA ASN A 49 -41.21 47.29 -22.89
C ASN A 49 -41.19 45.97 -22.09
N GLY A 50 -40.23 45.07 -22.36
CA GLY A 50 -40.22 43.73 -21.77
C GLY A 50 -41.41 42.84 -22.20
N ASP A 51 -42.07 43.16 -23.31
CA ASP A 51 -43.23 42.40 -23.81
C ASP A 51 -42.84 40.95 -24.09
N THR A 52 -43.48 39.99 -23.43
CA THR A 52 -43.16 38.56 -23.53
C THR A 52 -43.97 37.83 -24.60
N ALA A 53 -44.80 38.51 -25.39
CA ALA A 53 -45.59 37.91 -26.45
C ALA A 53 -44.71 37.32 -27.59
N ASN A 54 -45.27 36.37 -28.33
CA ASN A 54 -44.62 35.86 -29.53
C ASN A 54 -44.61 36.92 -30.65
N LEU A 55 -43.67 36.83 -31.58
CA LEU A 55 -43.52 37.75 -32.73
C LEU A 55 -43.17 39.20 -32.38
N VAL A 56 -42.87 39.49 -31.11
CA VAL A 56 -42.38 40.82 -30.72
C VAL A 56 -41.02 41.05 -31.38
N GLN A 57 -40.93 42.09 -32.21
CA GLN A 57 -39.69 42.51 -32.85
C GLN A 57 -38.75 43.14 -31.81
N LEU A 58 -37.50 42.68 -31.76
CA LEU A 58 -36.48 43.31 -30.93
C LEU A 58 -36.16 44.69 -31.50
N THR A 59 -35.81 45.62 -30.62
CA THR A 59 -35.35 46.97 -31.00
C THR A 59 -33.98 47.24 -30.41
N GLN A 60 -33.33 48.33 -30.83
CA GLN A 60 -32.28 48.94 -30.02
C GLN A 60 -32.86 50.06 -29.16
N GLN A 61 -32.45 50.18 -27.90
CA GLN A 61 -32.89 51.22 -26.96
C GLN A 61 -31.70 51.79 -26.18
N VAL A 62 -31.88 52.94 -25.53
CA VAL A 62 -30.86 53.48 -24.63
C VAL A 62 -30.51 52.44 -23.58
N CYS A 63 -29.22 52.13 -23.44
CA CYS A 63 -28.74 51.11 -22.51
C CYS A 63 -29.12 51.45 -21.06
N ASN A 64 -29.64 50.47 -20.35
CA ASN A 64 -29.98 50.52 -18.93
C ASN A 64 -29.76 49.14 -18.28
N SER A 65 -30.12 48.99 -17.01
CA SER A 65 -29.91 47.76 -16.24
C SER A 65 -31.10 46.79 -16.26
N ALA A 66 -32.11 47.02 -17.11
CA ALA A 66 -33.32 46.21 -17.13
C ALA A 66 -33.09 44.84 -17.77
N THR A 67 -33.83 43.83 -17.30
CA THR A 67 -33.72 42.43 -17.76
C THR A 67 -34.07 42.27 -19.24
N TYR A 68 -34.91 43.15 -19.79
CA TYR A 68 -35.30 43.13 -21.21
C TYR A 68 -34.18 43.57 -22.17
N GLN A 69 -33.02 44.02 -21.66
CA GLN A 69 -31.81 44.27 -22.45
C GLN A 69 -30.73 43.20 -22.26
N ARG A 70 -31.04 42.14 -21.50
CA ARG A 70 -30.11 41.05 -21.19
C ARG A 70 -30.47 39.79 -21.99
N PHE A 71 -29.44 39.13 -22.50
CA PHE A 71 -29.55 37.94 -23.32
C PHE A 71 -28.62 36.84 -22.80
N THR A 72 -29.09 35.61 -22.86
CA THR A 72 -28.32 34.41 -22.54
C THR A 72 -27.89 33.74 -23.83
N PHE A 73 -26.58 33.57 -24.00
CA PHE A 73 -25.96 32.86 -25.12
C PHE A 73 -25.62 31.45 -24.64
N THR A 74 -26.25 30.43 -25.20
CA THR A 74 -26.04 29.01 -24.82
C THR A 74 -25.44 28.23 -26.00
N PRO A 75 -24.30 27.54 -25.84
CA PRO A 75 -23.71 26.74 -26.91
C PRO A 75 -24.67 25.68 -27.45
N VAL A 76 -24.71 25.52 -28.77
CA VAL A 76 -25.49 24.46 -29.43
C VAL A 76 -24.69 23.17 -29.43
N SER A 77 -25.21 22.14 -28.75
CA SER A 77 -24.60 20.81 -28.71
C SER A 77 -24.32 20.28 -30.13
N GLY A 78 -23.13 19.68 -30.32
CA GLY A 78 -22.67 19.17 -31.61
C GLY A 78 -22.07 20.22 -32.55
N THR A 79 -21.91 21.46 -32.10
CA THR A 79 -21.23 22.53 -32.87
C THR A 79 -20.14 23.18 -32.02
N SER A 80 -19.10 23.72 -32.67
CA SER A 80 -17.97 24.37 -31.99
C SER A 80 -18.05 25.90 -31.95
N ASP A 81 -18.99 26.51 -32.68
CA ASP A 81 -19.00 27.95 -32.98
C ASP A 81 -20.40 28.61 -32.92
N THR A 82 -21.42 27.87 -32.50
CA THR A 82 -22.82 28.30 -32.60
C THR A 82 -23.50 28.40 -31.23
N TYR A 83 -24.29 29.45 -31.07
CA TYR A 83 -25.12 29.74 -29.89
C TYR A 83 -26.61 29.75 -30.23
N THR A 84 -27.47 29.37 -29.28
CA THR A 84 -28.81 29.96 -29.19
C THR A 84 -28.73 31.22 -28.32
N ILE A 85 -29.50 32.25 -28.69
CA ILE A 85 -29.58 33.50 -27.92
C ILE A 85 -31.01 33.59 -27.39
N ALA A 86 -31.18 33.65 -26.07
CA ALA A 86 -32.49 33.78 -25.43
C ALA A 86 -32.63 35.13 -24.72
N THR A 87 -33.79 35.76 -24.82
CA THR A 87 -34.08 36.96 -24.02
C THR A 87 -34.19 36.56 -22.55
N SER A 88 -33.57 37.31 -21.64
CA SER A 88 -33.61 36.97 -20.21
C SER A 88 -34.97 37.23 -19.57
N THR A 89 -35.84 38.05 -20.18
CA THR A 89 -37.19 38.34 -19.67
C THR A 89 -38.17 37.20 -19.91
N SER A 90 -38.16 36.59 -21.11
CA SER A 90 -39.16 35.58 -21.49
C SER A 90 -38.57 34.16 -21.63
N GLY A 91 -37.25 34.02 -21.70
CA GLY A 91 -36.57 32.76 -22.03
C GLY A 91 -36.74 32.33 -23.50
N LYS A 92 -37.45 33.11 -24.33
CA LYS A 92 -37.65 32.82 -25.76
C LYS A 92 -36.41 33.19 -26.57
N CYS A 93 -36.22 32.49 -27.69
CA CYS A 93 -35.05 32.62 -28.53
C CYS A 93 -35.18 33.79 -29.50
N VAL A 94 -34.06 34.45 -29.77
CA VAL A 94 -33.89 35.43 -30.84
C VAL A 94 -33.99 34.68 -32.17
N ASP A 95 -34.92 35.10 -33.02
CA ASP A 95 -35.38 34.38 -34.20
C ASP A 95 -35.44 35.31 -35.41
N VAL A 96 -34.96 34.82 -36.56
CA VAL A 96 -35.23 35.47 -37.86
C VAL A 96 -36.63 35.09 -38.33
N ASN A 97 -37.55 36.06 -38.30
CA ASN A 97 -38.97 35.82 -38.56
C ASN A 97 -39.21 35.04 -39.87
N GLY A 98 -39.97 33.94 -39.75
CA GLY A 98 -40.30 33.06 -40.88
C GLY A 98 -39.10 32.32 -41.48
N ALA A 99 -37.96 32.24 -40.77
CA ALA A 99 -36.69 31.73 -41.29
C ALA A 99 -36.25 32.39 -42.61
N SER A 100 -36.69 33.64 -42.84
CA SER A 100 -36.41 34.36 -44.08
C SER A 100 -34.91 34.55 -44.29
N THR A 101 -34.47 34.53 -45.55
CA THR A 101 -33.11 34.89 -45.95
C THR A 101 -33.04 36.29 -46.58
N ALA A 102 -34.17 36.99 -46.68
CA ALA A 102 -34.24 38.32 -47.28
C ALA A 102 -33.60 39.41 -46.40
N ASP A 103 -33.11 40.46 -47.06
CA ASP A 103 -32.71 41.69 -46.36
C ASP A 103 -33.90 42.33 -45.67
N ASN A 104 -33.66 42.94 -44.51
CA ASN A 104 -34.68 43.57 -43.66
C ASN A 104 -35.71 42.61 -43.05
N ALA A 105 -35.50 41.29 -43.11
CA ALA A 105 -36.33 40.36 -42.32
C ALA A 105 -36.18 40.70 -40.83
N THR A 106 -37.32 40.77 -40.13
CA THR A 106 -37.38 41.22 -38.74
C THR A 106 -36.77 40.19 -37.79
N ILE A 107 -36.09 40.68 -36.76
CA ILE A 107 -35.60 39.86 -35.67
C ILE A 107 -36.58 39.94 -34.52
N ILE A 108 -37.14 38.80 -34.13
CA ILE A 108 -38.22 38.67 -33.17
C ILE A 108 -37.80 37.76 -32.01
N GLN A 109 -38.62 37.68 -30.97
CA GLN A 109 -38.58 36.55 -30.04
C GLN A 109 -39.62 35.49 -30.41
N TRP A 110 -39.25 34.22 -30.29
CA TRP A 110 -40.12 33.07 -30.55
C TRP A 110 -39.76 31.88 -29.64
N PRO A 111 -40.70 30.96 -29.30
CA PRO A 111 -40.35 29.74 -28.57
C PRO A 111 -39.14 29.03 -29.17
N CYS A 112 -38.20 28.65 -28.30
CA CYS A 112 -36.94 28.05 -28.71
C CYS A 112 -37.15 26.70 -29.41
N HIS A 113 -36.46 26.50 -30.53
CA HIS A 113 -36.45 25.27 -31.31
C HIS A 113 -35.08 25.04 -31.97
N THR A 114 -34.91 23.93 -32.66
CA THR A 114 -33.60 23.54 -33.21
C THR A 114 -33.29 24.06 -34.61
N ASN A 115 -34.22 24.73 -35.31
CA ASN A 115 -33.96 25.22 -36.67
C ASN A 115 -32.87 26.31 -36.72
N ALA A 116 -32.24 26.47 -37.90
CA ALA A 116 -31.08 27.34 -38.09
C ALA A 116 -31.39 28.84 -37.92
N ASN A 117 -32.65 29.27 -38.04
CA ASN A 117 -33.07 30.67 -37.87
C ASN A 117 -33.06 31.17 -36.42
N GLN A 118 -32.77 30.30 -35.43
CA GLN A 118 -32.54 30.66 -34.02
C GLN A 118 -31.10 30.37 -33.56
N ARG A 119 -30.22 30.01 -34.49
CA ARG A 119 -28.82 29.70 -34.23
C ARG A 119 -27.94 30.85 -34.72
N TRP A 120 -26.98 31.24 -33.90
CA TRP A 120 -26.19 32.45 -34.10
C TRP A 120 -24.70 32.17 -33.92
N ARG A 121 -23.86 32.72 -34.80
CA ARG A 121 -22.40 32.74 -34.66
C ARG A 121 -21.94 34.13 -34.25
N LEU A 122 -20.85 34.20 -33.50
CA LEU A 122 -20.19 35.45 -33.14
C LEU A 122 -18.89 35.56 -33.93
N ALA A 123 -18.80 36.44 -34.92
CA ALA A 123 -17.55 36.66 -35.64
C ALA A 123 -16.88 37.95 -35.17
N ALA A 124 -15.63 37.85 -34.71
CA ALA A 124 -14.94 38.99 -34.12
C ALA A 124 -14.71 40.11 -35.15
N VAL A 125 -14.95 41.35 -34.75
CA VAL A 125 -14.68 42.55 -35.55
C VAL A 125 -13.89 43.52 -34.70
N THR A 126 -12.69 43.91 -35.14
CA THR A 126 -11.87 44.89 -34.42
C THR A 126 -12.48 46.29 -34.53
N VAL A 127 -12.81 46.89 -33.38
CA VAL A 127 -13.21 48.31 -33.27
C VAL A 127 -12.20 48.99 -32.37
N SER A 128 -11.55 50.05 -32.86
CA SER A 128 -10.52 50.76 -32.09
C SER A 128 -11.06 51.26 -30.75
N GLY A 129 -10.37 50.91 -29.65
CA GLY A 129 -10.75 51.32 -28.30
C GLY A 129 -11.86 50.49 -27.65
N THR A 130 -12.38 49.46 -28.32
CA THR A 130 -13.46 48.61 -27.78
C THR A 130 -13.11 47.13 -27.90
N ASP A 131 -13.24 46.39 -26.80
CA ASP A 131 -13.07 44.94 -26.75
C ASP A 131 -14.37 44.18 -27.03
N LYS A 132 -14.27 42.88 -27.30
CA LYS A 132 -15.42 41.94 -27.35
C LYS A 132 -16.52 42.38 -28.33
N THR A 133 -16.10 42.85 -29.49
CA THR A 133 -16.96 43.32 -30.58
C THR A 133 -17.14 42.25 -31.65
N PHE A 134 -18.39 42.03 -32.04
CA PHE A 134 -18.78 40.94 -32.93
C PHE A 134 -19.80 41.39 -33.97
N ASN A 135 -19.70 40.78 -35.14
CA ASN A 135 -20.88 40.51 -35.95
C ASN A 135 -21.65 39.34 -35.32
N VAL A 136 -22.96 39.51 -35.09
CA VAL A 136 -23.87 38.45 -34.63
C VAL A 136 -24.59 37.89 -35.85
N ILE A 137 -24.19 36.70 -36.29
CA ILE A 137 -24.52 36.15 -37.61
C ILE A 137 -25.57 35.05 -37.47
N SER A 138 -26.70 35.17 -38.17
CA SER A 138 -27.68 34.10 -38.28
C SER A 138 -27.08 32.93 -39.05
N VAL A 139 -27.12 31.73 -38.46
CA VAL A 139 -26.68 30.50 -39.14
C VAL A 139 -27.60 30.16 -40.33
N GLY A 140 -28.88 30.49 -40.24
CA GLY A 140 -29.86 30.19 -41.29
C GLY A 140 -29.67 31.01 -42.58
N SER A 141 -29.20 32.26 -42.48
CA SER A 141 -29.07 33.17 -43.64
C SER A 141 -27.65 33.64 -43.93
N GLY A 142 -26.72 33.50 -42.98
CA GLY A 142 -25.39 34.10 -43.04
C GLY A 142 -25.37 35.63 -42.87
N LYS A 143 -26.50 36.25 -42.54
CA LYS A 143 -26.65 37.70 -42.38
C LYS A 143 -26.55 38.12 -40.91
N CYS A 144 -26.20 39.38 -40.69
CA CYS A 144 -25.95 39.94 -39.38
C CYS A 144 -27.20 40.57 -38.76
N LEU A 145 -27.31 40.49 -37.43
CA LEU A 145 -28.25 41.26 -36.61
C LEU A 145 -27.90 42.76 -36.67
N VAL A 146 -28.83 43.62 -37.08
CA VAL A 146 -28.58 45.04 -37.32
C VAL A 146 -29.83 45.87 -37.00
N PRO A 147 -29.71 47.08 -36.42
CA PRO A 147 -30.77 48.06 -36.51
C PRO A 147 -31.17 48.36 -37.96
N SER A 148 -32.47 48.48 -38.24
CA SER A 148 -32.98 48.79 -39.58
C SER A 148 -32.31 50.03 -40.18
N GLY A 149 -31.88 49.93 -41.44
CA GLY A 149 -31.11 50.96 -42.13
C GLY A 149 -29.72 51.26 -41.56
N GLY A 150 -29.25 50.50 -40.55
CA GLY A 150 -28.02 50.81 -39.81
C GLY A 150 -28.14 52.04 -38.91
N SER A 151 -29.36 52.47 -38.58
CA SER A 151 -29.65 53.67 -37.78
C SER A 151 -28.99 53.64 -36.41
N SER A 152 -28.58 54.81 -35.90
CA SER A 152 -28.14 55.02 -34.51
C SER A 152 -29.28 55.45 -33.58
N ALA A 153 -30.50 55.63 -34.08
CA ALA A 153 -31.63 56.09 -33.28
C ALA A 153 -32.16 55.00 -32.34
N ALA A 154 -32.48 55.38 -31.10
CA ALA A 154 -33.18 54.51 -30.17
C ALA A 154 -34.58 54.15 -30.69
N ASN A 155 -35.11 53.02 -30.23
CA ASN A 155 -36.35 52.38 -30.66
C ASN A 155 -36.39 51.93 -32.13
N THR A 156 -35.24 51.84 -32.80
CA THR A 156 -35.17 51.25 -34.15
C THR A 156 -35.32 49.73 -34.06
N GLY A 157 -36.20 49.15 -34.89
CA GLY A 157 -36.37 47.69 -35.00
C GLY A 157 -35.12 46.99 -35.53
N LEU A 158 -34.82 45.81 -34.98
CA LEU A 158 -33.73 44.96 -35.43
C LEU A 158 -34.17 44.07 -36.60
N VAL A 159 -33.28 43.94 -37.57
CA VAL A 159 -33.44 43.16 -38.80
C VAL A 159 -32.16 42.38 -39.11
N GLN A 160 -32.20 41.51 -40.12
CA GLN A 160 -30.99 40.97 -40.72
C GLN A 160 -30.59 41.69 -42.00
N LEU A 161 -29.28 41.91 -42.19
CA LEU A 161 -28.68 42.52 -43.38
C LEU A 161 -27.27 41.94 -43.61
N PRO A 162 -26.66 42.10 -44.80
CA PRO A 162 -25.30 41.62 -45.06
C PRO A 162 -24.31 42.12 -44.01
N CYS A 163 -23.46 41.22 -43.53
CA CYS A 163 -22.43 41.54 -42.54
C CYS A 163 -21.41 42.54 -43.10
N SER A 164 -20.92 43.42 -42.24
CA SER A 164 -19.79 44.30 -42.55
C SER A 164 -19.09 44.73 -41.26
N THR A 165 -17.95 45.39 -41.41
CA THR A 165 -17.17 45.96 -40.30
C THR A 165 -17.64 47.37 -39.91
N ALA A 166 -18.65 47.93 -40.59
CA ALA A 166 -19.23 49.22 -40.21
C ALA A 166 -19.82 49.13 -38.79
N THR A 167 -19.63 50.17 -37.97
CA THR A 167 -20.04 50.16 -36.56
C THR A 167 -21.53 49.86 -36.36
N SER A 168 -22.39 50.15 -37.34
CA SER A 168 -23.82 49.83 -37.32
C SER A 168 -24.12 48.33 -37.40
N ARG A 169 -23.16 47.51 -37.87
CA ARG A 169 -23.23 46.04 -37.95
C ARG A 169 -22.57 45.33 -36.77
N VAL A 170 -21.94 46.07 -35.87
CA VAL A 170 -21.07 45.51 -34.83
C VAL A 170 -21.71 45.71 -33.46
N TRP A 171 -21.71 44.65 -32.66
CA TRP A 171 -22.22 44.63 -31.30
C TRP A 171 -21.09 44.30 -30.33
N ARG A 172 -20.92 45.10 -29.29
CA ARG A 172 -20.09 44.74 -28.14
C ARG A 172 -20.89 43.87 -27.19
N LEU A 173 -20.29 42.76 -26.76
CA LEU A 173 -20.82 41.86 -25.74
C LEU A 173 -19.90 41.94 -24.50
N PRO A 174 -20.16 42.84 -23.54
CA PRO A 174 -19.23 43.13 -22.44
C PRO A 174 -18.90 41.90 -21.57
N SER A 175 -19.87 41.00 -21.42
CA SER A 175 -19.72 39.77 -20.64
C SER A 175 -19.24 38.58 -21.46
N TYR A 176 -18.85 38.77 -22.73
CA TYR A 176 -18.26 37.68 -23.49
C TYR A 176 -16.97 37.24 -22.81
N VAL A 177 -16.85 35.94 -22.56
CA VAL A 177 -15.70 35.32 -21.91
C VAL A 177 -14.73 34.94 -23.02
N THR A 178 -13.64 35.69 -23.13
CA THR A 178 -12.57 35.45 -24.12
C THR A 178 -11.53 34.44 -23.65
N ASP A 179 -11.64 33.96 -22.41
CA ASP A 179 -10.52 33.33 -21.71
C ASP A 179 -10.87 31.91 -21.26
N SER A 180 -10.47 30.92 -22.05
CA SER A 180 -10.08 29.63 -21.51
C SER A 180 -8.64 29.76 -21.02
N THR A 181 -8.41 30.42 -19.89
CA THR A 181 -7.18 30.16 -19.15
C THR A 181 -7.19 28.67 -18.90
N GLY A 182 -6.21 27.93 -19.43
CA GLY A 182 -6.14 26.48 -19.30
C GLY A 182 -6.35 26.05 -17.85
N VAL A 183 -6.89 24.85 -17.64
CA VAL A 183 -6.97 24.32 -16.28
C VAL A 183 -5.56 24.20 -15.75
N THR A 184 -5.32 24.73 -14.56
CA THR A 184 -4.06 24.60 -13.84
C THR A 184 -4.31 23.76 -12.61
N VAL A 185 -3.59 22.65 -12.45
CA VAL A 185 -3.64 21.83 -11.23
C VAL A 185 -2.50 22.26 -10.32
N THR A 186 -2.83 22.67 -9.11
CA THR A 186 -1.82 23.05 -8.10
C THR A 186 -1.04 21.81 -7.69
N ASN A 187 0.29 21.85 -7.84
CA ASN A 187 1.15 20.76 -7.38
C ASN A 187 1.09 20.66 -5.83
N PRO A 188 0.70 19.51 -5.25
CA PRO A 188 0.61 19.34 -3.80
C PRO A 188 1.97 19.18 -3.11
N GLY A 189 3.07 19.21 -3.87
CA GLY A 189 4.41 18.87 -3.41
C GLY A 189 4.61 17.37 -3.24
N SER A 190 5.84 16.97 -2.91
CA SER A 190 6.15 15.59 -2.56
C SER A 190 5.33 15.15 -1.34
N ARG A 191 4.76 13.95 -1.42
CA ARG A 191 3.99 13.33 -0.35
C ARG A 191 4.77 12.17 0.26
N SER A 192 4.61 11.98 1.57
CA SER A 192 5.10 10.82 2.28
C SER A 192 3.98 10.28 3.16
N THR A 193 3.73 8.98 3.10
CA THR A 193 2.76 8.29 3.95
C THR A 193 3.30 6.95 4.39
N THR A 194 2.81 6.45 5.51
CA THR A 194 3.18 5.13 6.02
C THR A 194 2.36 4.04 5.36
N VAL A 195 2.99 2.91 5.00
CA VAL A 195 2.29 1.72 4.50
C VAL A 195 1.19 1.27 5.48
N ASN A 196 0.07 0.78 4.96
CA ASN A 196 -1.11 0.33 5.70
C ASN A 196 -1.80 1.41 6.56
N THR A 197 -1.48 2.69 6.37
CA THR A 197 -2.14 3.81 7.07
C THR A 197 -3.10 4.53 6.13
N ALA A 198 -4.37 4.64 6.52
CA ALA A 198 -5.37 5.37 5.74
C ALA A 198 -4.93 6.83 5.53
N THR A 199 -5.04 7.32 4.30
CA THR A 199 -4.64 8.67 3.93
C THR A 199 -5.67 9.33 3.03
N SER A 200 -5.61 10.66 2.98
CA SER A 200 -6.46 11.50 2.14
C SER A 200 -5.69 12.74 1.69
N LEU A 201 -5.78 13.08 0.41
CA LEU A 201 -5.20 14.27 -0.20
C LEU A 201 -6.23 14.91 -1.13
N ALA A 202 -6.69 16.12 -0.80
CA ALA A 202 -7.53 16.92 -1.69
C ALA A 202 -6.66 17.73 -2.66
N LEU A 203 -6.83 17.50 -3.96
CA LEU A 203 -6.17 18.29 -5.00
C LEU A 203 -6.94 19.58 -5.30
N GLN A 204 -6.25 20.58 -5.84
CA GLN A 204 -6.82 21.88 -6.16
C GLN A 204 -6.55 22.25 -7.62
N ALA A 205 -7.52 22.86 -8.28
CA ALA A 205 -7.39 23.36 -9.64
C ALA A 205 -8.06 24.74 -9.79
N SER A 206 -7.54 25.53 -10.72
CA SER A 206 -8.05 26.84 -11.12
C SER A 206 -8.12 26.96 -12.65
N GLY A 207 -8.88 27.93 -13.16
CA GLY A 207 -9.06 28.13 -14.60
C GLY A 207 -10.16 27.25 -15.19
N GLY A 208 -10.28 27.24 -16.51
CA GLY A 208 -11.40 26.63 -17.22
C GLY A 208 -12.76 27.30 -16.89
N SER A 209 -13.85 26.57 -17.12
CA SER A 209 -15.22 27.05 -16.88
C SER A 209 -15.71 26.83 -15.45
N GLY A 210 -14.86 26.33 -14.54
CA GLY A 210 -15.26 25.81 -13.24
C GLY A 210 -15.95 24.45 -13.33
N GLY A 211 -16.07 23.74 -12.19
CA GLY A 211 -16.51 22.34 -12.14
C GLY A 211 -15.48 21.39 -12.78
N TYR A 212 -14.84 20.55 -11.96
CA TYR A 212 -13.73 19.72 -12.42
C TYR A 212 -14.09 18.24 -12.41
N THR A 213 -13.64 17.52 -13.44
CA THR A 213 -13.54 16.06 -13.44
C THR A 213 -12.07 15.66 -13.27
N TRP A 214 -11.79 14.73 -12.37
CA TRP A 214 -10.45 14.35 -11.95
C TRP A 214 -10.08 12.93 -12.36
N THR A 215 -8.82 12.76 -12.78
CA THR A 215 -8.18 11.45 -12.95
C THR A 215 -6.77 11.45 -12.36
N ALA A 216 -6.27 10.27 -12.00
CA ALA A 216 -4.91 10.09 -11.49
C ALA A 216 -4.33 8.78 -11.99
N SER A 217 -3.04 8.79 -12.31
CA SER A 217 -2.24 7.62 -12.70
C SER A 217 -0.97 7.52 -11.87
N GLY A 218 -0.40 6.31 -11.80
CA GLY A 218 0.80 6.05 -11.00
C GLY A 218 0.57 6.05 -9.48
N LEU A 219 -0.68 5.93 -9.03
CA LEU A 219 -1.01 5.86 -7.61
C LEU A 219 -0.41 4.60 -6.94
N PRO A 220 0.05 4.70 -5.68
CA PRO A 220 0.33 3.53 -4.85
C PRO A 220 -0.84 2.55 -4.80
N ALA A 221 -0.55 1.25 -4.80
CA ALA A 221 -1.56 0.22 -4.64
C ALA A 221 -2.37 0.47 -3.36
N GLY A 222 -3.70 0.46 -3.45
CA GLY A 222 -4.61 0.75 -2.34
C GLY A 222 -5.09 2.20 -2.22
N LEU A 223 -4.59 3.12 -3.07
CA LEU A 223 -5.13 4.47 -3.22
C LEU A 223 -5.97 4.61 -4.51
N SER A 224 -7.00 5.45 -4.47
CA SER A 224 -7.80 5.82 -5.64
C SER A 224 -8.19 7.30 -5.60
N ILE A 225 -8.55 7.88 -6.74
CA ILE A 225 -9.05 9.27 -6.82
C ILE A 225 -10.56 9.30 -7.02
N ASN A 226 -11.25 10.16 -6.28
CA ASN A 226 -12.65 10.47 -6.55
C ASN A 226 -12.75 11.47 -7.71
N GLY A 227 -13.38 11.05 -8.81
CA GLY A 227 -13.45 11.82 -10.05
C GLY A 227 -14.24 13.13 -9.98
N SER A 228 -15.10 13.35 -8.98
CA SER A 228 -15.86 14.61 -8.85
C SER A 228 -15.28 15.56 -7.81
N THR A 229 -14.55 15.04 -6.80
CA THR A 229 -14.00 15.87 -5.71
C THR A 229 -12.51 16.11 -5.82
N GLY A 230 -11.77 15.30 -6.60
CA GLY A 230 -10.31 15.39 -6.68
C GLY A 230 -9.58 14.91 -5.43
N VAL A 231 -10.29 14.20 -4.52
CA VAL A 231 -9.69 13.62 -3.33
C VAL A 231 -9.09 12.26 -3.67
N ILE A 232 -7.77 12.13 -3.49
CA ILE A 232 -7.08 10.83 -3.47
C ILE A 232 -7.18 10.27 -2.05
N SER A 233 -7.73 9.07 -1.89
CA SER A 233 -7.85 8.42 -0.59
C SER A 233 -7.71 6.89 -0.67
N GLY A 234 -7.49 6.27 0.48
CA GLY A 234 -7.35 4.82 0.63
C GLY A 234 -6.23 4.46 1.60
N THR A 235 -5.77 3.22 1.53
CA THR A 235 -4.72 2.67 2.40
C THR A 235 -3.63 2.06 1.53
N PRO A 236 -2.43 2.66 1.45
CA PRO A 236 -1.37 2.19 0.56
C PRO A 236 -0.77 0.89 1.09
N THR A 237 -0.58 -0.12 0.25
CA THR A 237 -0.18 -1.47 0.69
C THR A 237 1.26 -1.87 0.36
N THR A 238 1.98 -1.06 -0.42
CA THR A 238 3.32 -1.39 -0.92
C THR A 238 4.30 -0.25 -0.68
N VAL A 239 5.44 -0.55 -0.04
CA VAL A 239 6.55 0.40 0.21
C VAL A 239 7.31 0.63 -1.09
N ALA A 240 7.25 1.84 -1.61
CA ALA A 240 8.00 2.30 -2.78
C ALA A 240 7.83 3.82 -2.96
N SER A 241 8.60 4.39 -3.87
CA SER A 241 8.35 5.74 -4.38
C SER A 241 7.56 5.68 -5.68
N TYR A 242 6.47 6.42 -5.74
CA TYR A 242 5.56 6.47 -6.88
C TYR A 242 5.61 7.86 -7.53
N SER A 243 5.54 7.91 -8.86
CA SER A 243 5.37 9.15 -9.62
C SER A 243 3.91 9.31 -10.01
N VAL A 244 3.16 10.11 -9.24
CA VAL A 244 1.72 10.28 -9.40
C VAL A 244 1.46 11.46 -10.33
N THR A 245 0.64 11.27 -11.36
CA THR A 245 0.15 12.35 -12.22
C THR A 245 -1.35 12.52 -12.02
N ALA A 246 -1.77 13.72 -11.65
CA ALA A 246 -3.18 14.07 -11.49
C ALA A 246 -3.60 15.09 -12.53
N THR A 247 -4.80 14.90 -13.09
CA THR A 247 -5.36 15.72 -14.17
C THR A 247 -6.74 16.21 -13.79
N ALA A 248 -7.00 17.51 -13.97
CA ALA A 248 -8.33 18.11 -13.87
C ALA A 248 -8.79 18.59 -15.24
N THR A 249 -10.06 18.36 -15.54
CA THR A 249 -10.71 18.78 -16.79
C THR A 249 -11.94 19.63 -16.49
N SER A 250 -12.10 20.75 -17.18
CA SER A 250 -13.25 21.65 -17.08
C SER A 250 -13.53 22.28 -18.44
N GLY A 251 -14.79 22.25 -18.90
CA GLY A 251 -15.18 22.90 -20.16
C GLY A 251 -14.43 22.39 -21.41
N GLY A 252 -13.98 21.13 -21.41
CA GLY A 252 -13.25 20.51 -22.52
C GLY A 252 -11.74 20.81 -22.56
N VAL A 253 -11.22 21.58 -21.59
CA VAL A 253 -9.77 21.82 -21.43
C VAL A 253 -9.26 21.14 -20.16
N SER A 254 -7.99 20.70 -20.18
CA SER A 254 -7.36 19.95 -19.08
C SER A 254 -6.04 20.56 -18.64
N GLY A 255 -5.70 20.31 -17.38
CA GLY A 255 -4.41 20.62 -16.77
C GLY A 255 -3.95 19.45 -15.93
N SER A 256 -2.63 19.28 -15.79
CA SER A 256 -2.06 18.21 -14.98
C SER A 256 -0.87 18.67 -14.15
N THR A 257 -0.58 17.92 -13.09
CA THR A 257 0.65 18.05 -12.30
C THR A 257 1.17 16.66 -11.94
N THR A 258 2.49 16.54 -11.83
CA THR A 258 3.16 15.32 -11.38
C THR A 258 3.90 15.59 -10.07
N PHE A 259 3.82 14.66 -9.12
CA PHE A 259 4.51 14.73 -7.84
C PHE A 259 4.92 13.34 -7.35
N SER A 260 5.96 13.28 -6.53
CA SER A 260 6.41 12.04 -5.90
C SER A 260 5.55 11.71 -4.68
N TRP A 261 5.09 10.47 -4.56
CA TRP A 261 4.47 9.95 -3.34
C TRP A 261 5.28 8.77 -2.83
N THR A 262 5.97 8.97 -1.71
CA THR A 262 6.76 7.94 -1.05
C THR A 262 5.91 7.21 -0.03
N ILE A 263 5.75 5.90 -0.20
CA ILE A 263 5.22 5.03 0.84
C ILE A 263 6.40 4.54 1.66
N THR A 264 6.49 5.04 2.88
CA THR A 264 7.52 4.66 3.85
C THR A 264 7.06 3.48 4.69
N SER A 265 8.00 2.66 5.14
CA SER A 265 7.76 1.75 6.25
C SER A 265 7.33 2.54 7.49
N SER A 266 6.49 1.96 8.36
CA SER A 266 6.10 2.59 9.63
C SER A 266 7.32 2.76 10.53
N GLY A 267 7.99 3.91 10.41
CA GLY A 267 9.30 4.19 10.99
C GLY A 267 9.26 4.71 12.43
N GLY A 268 8.54 4.03 13.32
CA GLY A 268 8.91 4.02 14.74
C GLY A 268 9.71 2.75 14.98
N THR A 269 10.89 2.81 15.61
CA THR A 269 11.50 1.60 16.15
C THR A 269 10.55 1.08 17.23
N ASN A 270 9.74 0.08 16.89
CA ASN A 270 9.03 -0.72 17.86
C ASN A 270 10.05 -1.20 18.89
N THR A 271 9.69 -1.14 20.17
CA THR A 271 10.56 -1.60 21.24
C THR A 271 9.82 -2.53 22.18
N PHE A 272 10.56 -3.42 22.81
CA PHE A 272 10.07 -4.30 23.86
C PHE A 272 11.14 -4.44 24.94
N THR A 273 10.81 -5.15 26.02
CA THR A 273 11.74 -5.45 27.11
C THR A 273 11.67 -6.93 27.44
N ASN A 274 12.82 -7.52 27.77
CA ASN A 274 12.83 -8.85 28.39
C ASN A 274 12.33 -8.77 29.84
N PRO A 275 11.70 -9.83 30.38
CA PRO A 275 11.42 -11.10 29.70
C PRO A 275 10.15 -11.05 28.82
N ILE A 276 10.09 -11.89 27.80
CA ILE A 276 8.88 -12.14 26.99
C ILE A 276 7.89 -13.03 27.75
N LYS A 277 8.36 -13.88 28.65
CA LYS A 277 7.50 -14.65 29.56
C LYS A 277 8.22 -14.81 30.88
N ALA A 278 7.61 -14.35 31.98
CA ALA A 278 8.24 -14.40 33.30
C ALA A 278 8.48 -15.83 33.78
N GLN A 279 7.54 -16.73 33.49
CA GLN A 279 7.59 -18.15 33.83
C GLN A 279 7.55 -18.97 32.53
N GLY A 280 8.69 -19.09 31.86
CA GLY A 280 8.77 -19.67 30.52
C GLY A 280 10.09 -20.41 30.28
N PRO A 281 10.32 -21.52 30.97
CA PRO A 281 11.44 -22.41 30.67
C PRO A 281 11.29 -23.06 29.29
N ASP A 282 12.44 -23.39 28.71
CA ASP A 282 12.57 -24.17 27.47
C ASP A 282 11.70 -23.59 26.32
N PRO A 283 11.93 -22.31 25.94
CA PRO A 283 11.06 -21.60 25.01
C PRO A 283 11.32 -21.94 23.55
N TRP A 284 10.24 -22.22 22.82
CA TRP A 284 10.25 -22.32 21.36
C TRP A 284 9.36 -21.24 20.75
N LEU A 285 9.94 -20.43 19.86
CA LEU A 285 9.29 -19.26 19.27
C LEU A 285 9.43 -19.29 17.75
N GLN A 286 8.34 -19.03 17.02
CA GLN A 286 8.38 -18.81 15.57
C GLN A 286 7.47 -17.66 15.14
N TYR A 287 7.85 -16.99 14.06
CA TYR A 287 6.98 -16.05 13.35
C TYR A 287 6.34 -16.74 12.15
N TYR A 288 5.02 -16.67 12.05
CA TYR A 288 4.25 -17.28 10.97
C TYR A 288 2.97 -16.49 10.70
N ASN A 289 2.67 -16.22 9.43
CA ASN A 289 1.43 -15.58 8.97
C ASN A 289 0.97 -14.37 9.82
N GLY A 290 1.88 -13.45 10.13
CA GLY A 290 1.55 -12.21 10.86
C GLY A 290 1.71 -12.27 12.38
N TYR A 291 1.98 -13.44 12.96
CA TYR A 291 2.03 -13.63 14.41
C TYR A 291 3.32 -14.31 14.84
N TYR A 292 3.82 -13.91 16.01
CA TYR A 292 4.73 -14.71 16.81
C TYR A 292 3.93 -15.71 17.64
N TYR A 293 4.42 -16.94 17.71
CA TYR A 293 3.88 -18.03 18.50
C TYR A 293 4.96 -18.50 19.47
N LEU A 294 4.64 -18.60 20.76
CA LEU A 294 5.56 -19.04 21.81
C LEU A 294 4.93 -20.18 22.61
N ALA A 295 5.66 -21.28 22.69
CA ALA A 295 5.40 -22.39 23.60
C ALA A 295 6.56 -22.52 24.60
N THR A 296 6.26 -22.95 25.82
CA THR A 296 7.24 -23.17 26.89
C THR A 296 6.82 -24.36 27.72
N THR A 297 7.77 -24.97 28.43
CA THR A 297 7.50 -25.98 29.46
C THR A 297 6.41 -25.48 30.45
N THR A 298 5.50 -26.37 30.86
CA THR A 298 4.38 -26.05 31.77
C THR A 298 4.42 -26.85 33.08
N TRP A 299 5.22 -27.92 33.17
CA TRP A 299 5.30 -28.83 34.33
C TRP A 299 3.96 -29.44 34.75
N ASN A 300 2.98 -29.44 33.85
CA ASN A 300 1.66 -29.99 34.09
C ASN A 300 1.20 -30.79 32.87
N ARG A 301 -0.10 -31.12 32.82
CA ARG A 301 -0.69 -31.96 31.78
C ARG A 301 -1.21 -31.18 30.57
N THR A 302 -0.78 -29.94 30.36
CA THR A 302 -1.24 -29.13 29.23
C THR A 302 -0.09 -28.66 28.38
N ILE A 303 -0.28 -28.75 27.06
CA ILE A 303 0.51 -27.98 26.09
C ILE A 303 -0.20 -26.65 25.90
N THR A 304 0.54 -25.57 26.07
CA THR A 304 0.03 -24.21 25.90
C THR A 304 0.85 -23.43 24.89
N MET A 305 0.20 -22.46 24.25
CA MET A 305 0.84 -21.53 23.34
C MET A 305 0.20 -20.16 23.49
N ARG A 306 1.03 -19.11 23.47
CA ARG A 306 0.57 -17.73 23.31
C ARG A 306 0.98 -17.20 21.95
N ARG A 307 0.23 -16.23 21.43
CA ARG A 307 0.56 -15.54 20.18
C ARG A 307 0.27 -14.05 20.24
N ALA A 308 1.03 -13.27 19.46
CA ALA A 308 0.78 -11.85 19.26
C ALA A 308 1.43 -11.38 17.95
N THR A 309 0.98 -10.25 17.42
CA THR A 309 1.58 -9.63 16.23
C THR A 309 2.89 -8.89 16.53
N THR A 310 3.17 -8.60 17.80
CA THR A 310 4.33 -7.84 18.26
C THR A 310 5.04 -8.55 19.43
N MET A 311 6.35 -8.36 19.58
CA MET A 311 7.10 -8.87 20.75
C MET A 311 6.55 -8.32 22.07
N ARG A 312 6.18 -7.02 22.07
CA ARG A 312 5.54 -6.37 23.22
C ARG A 312 4.19 -6.99 23.55
N GLY A 313 3.36 -7.24 22.54
CA GLY A 313 2.08 -7.92 22.71
C GLY A 313 2.24 -9.35 23.20
N LEU A 314 3.28 -10.06 22.73
CA LEU A 314 3.58 -11.42 23.14
C LEU A 314 3.92 -11.50 24.64
N ALA A 315 4.60 -10.47 25.16
CA ALA A 315 4.93 -10.36 26.57
C ALA A 315 3.70 -10.33 27.50
N THR A 316 2.58 -9.82 27.00
CA THR A 316 1.30 -9.73 27.74
C THR A 316 0.23 -10.71 27.25
N ALA A 317 0.54 -11.53 26.24
CA ALA A 317 -0.43 -12.46 25.65
C ALA A 317 -0.75 -13.61 26.61
N THR A 318 -2.03 -13.99 26.64
CA THR A 318 -2.52 -15.13 27.43
C THR A 318 -2.14 -16.45 26.77
N ASP A 319 -1.69 -17.41 27.58
CA ASP A 319 -1.48 -18.79 27.13
C ASP A 319 -2.83 -19.46 26.84
N GLN A 320 -2.93 -20.10 25.67
CA GLN A 320 -4.08 -20.92 25.28
C GLN A 320 -3.71 -22.40 25.35
N VAL A 321 -4.57 -23.22 25.94
CA VAL A 321 -4.39 -24.67 25.97
C VAL A 321 -4.65 -25.23 24.58
N LEU A 322 -3.63 -25.85 23.99
CA LEU A 322 -3.73 -26.49 22.67
C LEU A 322 -4.09 -27.98 22.79
N PHE A 323 -3.59 -28.64 23.83
CA PHE A 323 -3.75 -30.07 24.01
C PHE A 323 -3.64 -30.45 25.48
N ASN A 324 -4.49 -31.38 25.93
CA ASN A 324 -4.41 -31.99 27.25
C ASN A 324 -3.75 -33.36 27.12
N LEU A 325 -2.70 -33.57 27.91
CA LEU A 325 -1.98 -34.83 27.97
C LEU A 325 -2.80 -35.87 28.71
N THR A 326 -3.36 -36.83 27.96
CA THR A 326 -4.23 -37.89 28.48
C THR A 326 -3.63 -39.29 28.34
N ASN A 327 -2.53 -39.43 27.61
CA ASN A 327 -1.90 -40.73 27.35
C ASN A 327 -1.11 -41.22 28.57
N PRO A 328 -1.25 -42.50 28.98
CA PRO A 328 -0.54 -43.03 30.14
C PRO A 328 0.99 -42.86 30.10
N ASN A 329 1.60 -42.90 28.91
CA ASN A 329 3.04 -42.75 28.70
C ASN A 329 3.50 -41.31 28.40
N GLY A 330 2.63 -40.31 28.53
CA GLY A 330 2.99 -38.92 28.23
C GLY A 330 2.05 -37.92 28.90
N ALA A 331 1.54 -38.24 30.10
CA ALA A 331 0.63 -37.41 30.88
C ALA A 331 1.27 -36.82 32.16
N GLY A 332 2.51 -37.21 32.49
CA GLY A 332 3.21 -36.89 33.74
C GLY A 332 3.51 -35.40 33.94
N THR A 333 4.23 -34.83 32.98
CA THR A 333 4.69 -33.43 33.00
C THR A 333 5.12 -33.02 31.60
N MET A 334 4.58 -31.93 31.05
CA MET A 334 4.96 -31.41 29.74
C MET A 334 6.21 -30.53 29.81
N TRP A 335 7.26 -30.95 29.10
CA TRP A 335 8.56 -30.27 29.00
C TRP A 335 8.97 -30.03 27.54
N ALA A 336 9.81 -29.01 27.34
CA ALA A 336 10.56 -28.70 26.11
C ALA A 336 9.72 -28.80 24.83
N PRO A 337 8.66 -27.99 24.69
CA PRO A 337 7.82 -28.03 23.51
C PRO A 337 8.49 -27.36 22.31
N GLU A 338 8.52 -28.05 21.17
CA GLU A 338 8.86 -27.46 19.87
C GLU A 338 7.73 -27.70 18.86
N PHE A 339 7.45 -26.73 17.99
CA PHE A 339 6.48 -26.89 16.90
C PHE A 339 7.09 -26.56 15.56
N HIS A 340 6.92 -27.44 14.57
CA HIS A 340 7.57 -27.33 13.26
C HIS A 340 6.57 -27.53 12.13
N LEU A 341 6.60 -26.65 11.13
CA LEU A 341 5.82 -26.82 9.91
C LEU A 341 6.57 -27.74 8.96
N LEU A 342 6.09 -28.98 8.82
CA LEU A 342 6.76 -30.02 8.04
C LEU A 342 5.79 -30.63 7.03
N ASN A 343 6.36 -31.14 5.92
CA ASN A 343 5.62 -32.04 5.05
C ASN A 343 5.57 -33.42 5.70
N GLY A 344 4.37 -33.97 5.85
CA GLY A 344 4.16 -35.34 6.27
C GLY A 344 3.16 -36.07 5.38
N PRO A 345 2.79 -37.31 5.74
CA PRO A 345 1.77 -38.10 5.06
C PRO A 345 0.42 -37.38 4.84
N ASN A 346 0.08 -36.39 5.68
CA ASN A 346 -1.15 -35.61 5.58
C ASN A 346 -0.95 -34.22 4.94
N GLY A 347 0.15 -34.04 4.20
CA GLY A 347 0.55 -32.77 3.61
C GLY A 347 1.29 -31.88 4.60
N LEU A 348 1.29 -30.57 4.33
CA LEU A 348 1.92 -29.57 5.18
C LEU A 348 1.12 -29.39 6.48
N ARG A 349 1.74 -29.68 7.62
CA ARG A 349 1.14 -29.64 8.96
C ARG A 349 2.15 -29.15 10.00
N TRP A 350 1.63 -28.64 11.12
CA TRP A 350 2.42 -28.36 12.30
C TRP A 350 2.56 -29.63 13.13
N TYR A 351 3.80 -29.98 13.46
CA TYR A 351 4.13 -31.09 14.35
C TYR A 351 4.67 -30.54 15.64
N PHE A 352 4.05 -30.93 16.74
CA PHE A 352 4.37 -30.45 18.08
C PHE A 352 5.11 -31.55 18.83
N TYR A 353 6.42 -31.41 18.98
CA TYR A 353 7.28 -32.31 19.71
C TYR A 353 7.39 -31.85 21.15
N TYR A 354 7.38 -32.79 22.08
CA TYR A 354 7.48 -32.46 23.50
C TYR A 354 7.99 -33.66 24.28
N THR A 355 8.41 -33.40 25.51
CA THR A 355 8.79 -34.44 26.46
C THR A 355 7.72 -34.60 27.52
N ALA A 356 7.33 -35.84 27.80
CA ALA A 356 6.48 -36.18 28.94
C ALA A 356 6.71 -37.61 29.42
N GLY A 357 6.30 -37.89 30.66
CA GLY A 357 6.48 -39.19 31.30
C GLY A 357 5.15 -39.79 31.73
N GLN A 358 5.24 -40.87 32.50
CA GLN A 358 4.10 -41.54 33.10
C GLN A 358 3.54 -40.78 34.31
N GLU A 359 2.28 -41.08 34.62
CA GLU A 359 1.57 -40.66 35.83
C GLU A 359 1.43 -41.83 36.82
N PRO A 360 1.61 -41.61 38.15
CA PRO A 360 2.03 -40.37 38.81
C PRO A 360 3.42 -39.92 38.35
N TYR A 361 3.69 -38.61 38.35
CA TYR A 361 4.96 -38.02 37.88
C TYR A 361 6.18 -38.88 38.22
N ASN A 362 6.80 -39.44 37.18
CA ASN A 362 7.97 -40.28 37.29
C ASN A 362 9.06 -39.82 36.31
N LEU A 363 10.08 -39.15 36.85
CA LEU A 363 11.20 -38.62 36.09
C LEU A 363 11.93 -39.68 35.24
N GLY A 364 11.98 -40.94 35.67
CA GLY A 364 12.65 -42.02 34.92
C GLY A 364 11.91 -42.43 33.65
N THR A 365 10.68 -41.95 33.46
CA THR A 365 9.79 -42.38 32.37
C THR A 365 9.61 -41.33 31.28
N GLN A 366 10.35 -40.22 31.32
CA GLN A 366 10.27 -39.18 30.29
C GLN A 366 10.65 -39.71 28.90
N ARG A 367 9.79 -39.46 27.91
CA ARG A 367 9.99 -39.81 26.51
C ARG A 367 9.65 -38.61 25.62
N ILE A 368 10.08 -38.70 24.37
CA ILE A 368 9.71 -37.76 23.32
C ILE A 368 8.40 -38.21 22.68
N HIS A 369 7.49 -37.25 22.49
CA HIS A 369 6.19 -37.43 21.87
C HIS A 369 6.00 -36.44 20.74
N VAL A 370 5.04 -36.72 19.86
CA VAL A 370 4.67 -35.82 18.78
C VAL A 370 3.16 -35.76 18.56
N LEU A 371 2.66 -34.53 18.39
CA LEU A 371 1.31 -34.22 17.94
C LEU A 371 1.34 -33.69 16.50
N GLU A 372 0.23 -33.79 15.80
CA GLU A 372 0.00 -33.21 14.47
C GLU A 372 -1.23 -32.31 14.50
N SER A 373 -1.12 -31.12 13.92
CA SER A 373 -2.24 -30.21 13.75
C SER A 373 -3.21 -30.69 12.66
N ALA A 374 -4.47 -30.26 12.73
CA ALA A 374 -5.45 -30.53 11.67
C ALA A 374 -5.14 -29.81 10.34
N GLY A 375 -4.39 -28.70 10.40
CA GLY A 375 -4.09 -27.83 9.26
C GLY A 375 -2.81 -27.01 9.46
N THR A 376 -2.71 -25.87 8.81
CA THR A 376 -1.52 -25.00 8.86
C THR A 376 -1.63 -23.84 9.86
N ASP A 377 -2.62 -23.83 10.75
CA ASP A 377 -2.64 -22.91 11.89
C ASP A 377 -1.80 -23.50 13.04
N PRO A 378 -0.75 -22.81 13.54
CA PRO A 378 0.02 -23.27 14.69
C PRO A 378 -0.81 -23.47 15.97
N MET A 379 -1.99 -22.85 16.07
CA MET A 379 -2.91 -23.04 17.21
C MET A 379 -3.69 -24.37 17.14
N GLY A 380 -3.50 -25.18 16.08
CA GLY A 380 -4.14 -26.48 15.96
C GLY A 380 -5.56 -26.41 15.36
N PRO A 381 -6.50 -27.27 15.81
CA PRO A 381 -6.37 -28.23 16.91
C PRO A 381 -5.35 -29.35 16.62
N TYR A 382 -4.83 -29.98 17.67
CA TYR A 382 -3.81 -31.03 17.59
C TYR A 382 -4.35 -32.41 17.96
N SER A 383 -3.75 -33.45 17.36
CA SER A 383 -4.00 -34.85 17.67
C SER A 383 -2.68 -35.58 17.95
N PHE A 384 -2.68 -36.51 18.90
CA PHE A 384 -1.51 -37.31 19.22
C PHE A 384 -1.15 -38.26 18.08
N LYS A 385 0.15 -38.40 17.78
CA LYS A 385 0.64 -39.27 16.70
C LYS A 385 1.45 -40.44 17.20
N ALA A 386 2.51 -40.18 17.96
CA ALA A 386 3.43 -41.23 18.36
C ALA A 386 4.25 -40.85 19.59
N ASP A 387 4.68 -41.88 20.31
CA ASP A 387 5.89 -41.84 21.12
C ASP A 387 7.07 -42.09 20.18
N LEU A 388 8.05 -41.19 20.16
CA LEU A 388 9.26 -41.35 19.34
C LEU A 388 10.27 -42.19 20.11
N LEU A 389 10.03 -43.50 20.13
CA LEU A 389 10.85 -44.45 20.88
C LEU A 389 12.09 -44.88 20.08
N ASP A 390 13.18 -45.20 20.78
CA ASP A 390 14.27 -45.98 20.18
C ASP A 390 13.86 -47.46 20.12
N PRO A 391 13.71 -48.05 18.91
CA PRO A 391 13.22 -49.41 18.74
C PRO A 391 14.21 -50.48 19.22
N THR A 392 15.47 -50.13 19.50
CA THR A 392 16.55 -51.07 19.82
C THR A 392 17.04 -51.00 21.26
N GLN A 393 16.65 -49.96 22.01
CA GLN A 393 17.18 -49.73 23.36
C GLN A 393 16.10 -49.69 24.43
N ASN A 394 15.13 -50.60 24.31
CA ASN A 394 14.09 -50.88 25.32
C ASN A 394 13.42 -49.62 25.89
N ASN A 395 13.02 -48.69 25.02
CA ASN A 395 12.25 -47.51 25.40
C ASN A 395 12.92 -46.75 26.56
N THR A 396 14.13 -46.23 26.37
CA THR A 396 14.91 -45.53 27.43
C THR A 396 14.54 -44.06 27.55
N TRP A 397 14.91 -43.46 28.68
CA TRP A 397 14.73 -42.03 28.97
C TRP A 397 15.34 -41.14 27.88
N GLU A 398 14.50 -40.28 27.30
CA GLU A 398 14.86 -39.33 26.25
C GLU A 398 14.12 -38.01 26.46
N LEU A 399 14.83 -36.88 26.34
CA LEU A 399 14.26 -35.52 26.45
C LEU A 399 14.62 -34.65 25.24
N ASP A 400 14.03 -33.46 25.23
CA ASP A 400 14.45 -32.27 24.48
C ASP A 400 14.48 -32.48 22.96
N PRO A 401 13.31 -32.71 22.35
CA PRO A 401 13.23 -33.09 20.95
C PRO A 401 13.46 -31.92 20.00
N GLY A 402 14.64 -31.86 19.39
CA GLY A 402 14.95 -30.95 18.28
C GLY A 402 14.72 -31.60 16.91
N ILE A 403 14.43 -30.78 15.88
CA ILE A 403 14.27 -31.28 14.50
C ILE A 403 15.31 -30.68 13.55
N LEU A 404 16.01 -31.55 12.83
CA LEU A 404 16.94 -31.19 11.77
C LEU A 404 16.40 -31.65 10.41
N GLN A 405 16.22 -30.70 9.49
CA GLN A 405 16.09 -30.97 8.06
C GLN A 405 17.44 -30.74 7.38
N LEU A 406 17.99 -31.76 6.75
CA LEU A 406 19.30 -31.69 6.09
C LEU A 406 19.33 -32.60 4.87
N ASN A 407 19.72 -32.05 3.72
CA ASN A 407 19.83 -32.80 2.46
C ASN A 407 18.57 -33.61 2.07
N GLY A 408 17.39 -33.03 2.32
CA GLY A 408 16.09 -33.67 2.05
C GLY A 408 15.71 -34.79 3.01
N GLN A 409 16.50 -35.00 4.07
CA GLN A 409 16.22 -35.96 5.14
C GLN A 409 15.78 -35.24 6.41
N LEU A 410 15.04 -35.96 7.25
CA LEU A 410 14.55 -35.49 8.53
C LEU A 410 15.23 -36.28 9.66
N TYR A 411 15.66 -35.57 10.70
CA TYR A 411 16.30 -36.16 11.86
C TYR A 411 15.70 -35.59 13.14
N LEU A 412 15.53 -36.47 14.12
CA LEU A 412 15.27 -36.12 15.51
C LEU A 412 16.59 -35.94 16.24
N LEU A 413 16.72 -34.81 16.92
CA LEU A 413 17.71 -34.56 17.95
C LEU A 413 17.08 -34.82 19.32
N GLY A 414 17.92 -35.13 20.29
CA GLY A 414 17.48 -35.24 21.67
C GLY A 414 18.64 -35.59 22.58
N THR A 415 18.33 -35.85 23.83
CA THR A 415 19.30 -36.28 24.83
C THR A 415 18.84 -37.55 25.52
N PHE A 416 19.78 -38.32 26.04
CA PHE A 416 19.50 -39.54 26.80
C PHE A 416 20.53 -39.73 27.90
N TYR A 417 20.32 -40.69 28.82
CA TYR A 417 21.25 -40.97 29.90
C TYR A 417 22.01 -42.29 29.70
N ASN A 418 23.34 -42.25 29.83
CA ASN A 418 24.24 -43.41 29.74
C ASN A 418 25.37 -43.41 30.79
N GLY A 419 25.14 -42.76 31.94
CA GLY A 419 26.18 -42.41 32.93
C GLY A 419 26.69 -40.98 32.78
N SER A 420 26.49 -40.39 31.59
CA SER A 420 26.44 -38.96 31.32
C SER A 420 25.15 -38.65 30.55
N GLN A 421 24.91 -37.40 30.17
CA GLN A 421 23.77 -37.03 29.33
C GLN A 421 24.25 -36.44 27.99
N PRO A 422 24.53 -37.28 26.98
CA PRO A 422 24.93 -36.84 25.64
C PRO A 422 23.75 -36.45 24.73
N LEU A 423 24.04 -35.64 23.72
CA LEU A 423 23.12 -35.42 22.61
C LEU A 423 23.19 -36.56 21.58
N PHE A 424 22.04 -36.89 21.01
CA PHE A 424 21.92 -37.83 19.91
C PHE A 424 21.25 -37.22 18.67
N ILE A 425 21.42 -37.91 17.54
CA ILE A 425 20.67 -37.76 16.30
C ILE A 425 20.07 -39.10 15.88
N ARG A 426 18.84 -39.10 15.36
CA ARG A 426 18.13 -40.28 14.87
C ARG A 426 17.37 -39.95 13.59
N PRO A 427 17.48 -40.73 12.51
CA PRO A 427 16.74 -40.46 11.28
C PRO A 427 15.24 -40.72 11.48
N LEU A 428 14.42 -39.91 10.80
CA LEU A 428 12.97 -40.03 10.74
C LEU A 428 12.53 -40.31 9.30
N SER A 429 11.65 -41.28 9.07
CA SER A 429 11.04 -41.52 7.74
C SER A 429 9.86 -40.59 7.45
N ASN A 430 9.25 -40.05 8.49
CA ASN A 430 8.24 -39.01 8.47
C ASN A 430 8.26 -38.27 9.83
N PRO A 431 7.52 -37.16 10.01
CA PRO A 431 7.58 -36.36 11.23
C PRO A 431 7.26 -37.10 12.55
N TRP A 432 6.76 -38.33 12.52
CA TRP A 432 6.46 -39.10 13.73
C TRP A 432 6.97 -40.55 13.74
N THR A 433 7.86 -40.93 12.82
CA THR A 433 8.34 -42.32 12.71
C THR A 433 9.86 -42.36 12.64
N ALA A 434 10.49 -42.91 13.68
CA ALA A 434 11.93 -43.20 13.67
C ALA A 434 12.25 -44.30 12.64
N SER A 435 13.25 -44.07 11.78
CA SER A 435 13.69 -45.01 10.75
C SER A 435 15.04 -45.67 11.06
N GLY A 436 15.64 -45.34 12.20
CA GLY A 436 16.90 -45.91 12.66
C GLY A 436 17.10 -45.70 14.17
N THR A 437 18.23 -46.14 14.68
CA THR A 437 18.63 -46.02 16.09
C THR A 437 19.30 -44.70 16.38
N ARG A 438 19.27 -44.22 17.62
CA ARG A 438 20.01 -43.01 18.01
C ARG A 438 21.53 -43.17 17.83
N ARG A 439 22.20 -42.07 17.46
CA ARG A 439 23.67 -41.94 17.34
C ARG A 439 24.14 -40.76 18.15
N ILE A 440 25.18 -40.93 18.99
CA ILE A 440 25.73 -39.85 19.79
C ILE A 440 26.40 -38.83 18.86
N LEU A 441 26.04 -37.56 19.00
CA LEU A 441 26.73 -36.44 18.34
C LEU A 441 27.80 -35.82 19.23
N THR A 442 27.47 -35.61 20.51
CA THR A 442 28.40 -35.04 21.48
C THR A 442 28.17 -35.63 22.85
N THR A 443 29.28 -35.92 23.54
CA THR A 443 29.32 -36.25 24.96
C THR A 443 29.90 -35.06 25.72
N PRO A 444 29.31 -34.66 26.87
CA PRO A 444 29.85 -33.58 27.70
C PRO A 444 31.16 -34.03 28.37
N THR A 445 32.28 -33.44 27.96
CA THR A 445 33.63 -33.81 28.42
C THR A 445 34.50 -32.61 28.77
N LEU A 446 34.18 -31.43 28.25
CA LEU A 446 34.90 -30.19 28.55
C LEU A 446 34.51 -29.72 29.95
N SER A 447 35.45 -29.09 30.66
CA SER A 447 35.24 -28.67 32.05
C SER A 447 34.03 -27.72 32.24
N TRP A 448 33.69 -26.94 31.20
CA TRP A 448 32.53 -26.06 31.21
C TRP A 448 31.20 -26.77 30.90
N GLU A 449 31.23 -28.01 30.40
CA GLU A 449 30.06 -28.86 30.13
C GLU A 449 29.64 -29.69 31.37
N THR A 450 30.49 -29.77 32.40
CA THR A 450 30.35 -30.72 33.51
C THR A 450 30.11 -30.06 34.87
N VAL A 451 29.70 -28.78 34.92
CA VAL A 451 29.44 -28.07 36.18
C VAL A 451 28.09 -28.54 36.74
N GLY A 452 28.08 -29.12 37.94
CA GLY A 452 26.88 -29.67 38.57
C GLY A 452 26.37 -30.98 37.95
N GLY A 453 26.82 -31.33 36.73
CA GLY A 453 26.48 -32.56 36.03
C GLY A 453 27.04 -32.55 34.61
N ALA A 454 27.41 -33.71 34.09
CA ALA A 454 27.88 -33.88 32.71
C ALA A 454 26.67 -33.96 31.77
N VAL A 455 26.21 -32.80 31.30
CA VAL A 455 24.97 -32.64 30.53
C VAL A 455 25.24 -31.97 29.18
N ALA A 456 24.62 -32.52 28.14
CA ALA A 456 24.42 -31.93 26.82
C ALA A 456 22.95 -32.21 26.40
N GLU A 457 22.13 -31.16 26.35
CA GLU A 457 20.68 -31.24 26.14
C GLU A 457 20.15 -30.03 25.34
N GLY A 458 18.85 -29.94 25.05
CA GLY A 458 18.24 -28.84 24.27
C GLY A 458 18.99 -28.52 22.97
N GLY A 459 19.02 -29.47 22.03
CA GLY A 459 19.83 -29.39 20.81
C GLY A 459 19.11 -28.68 19.66
N GLU A 460 19.47 -27.42 19.43
CA GLU A 460 18.75 -26.49 18.55
C GLU A 460 19.46 -26.21 17.24
N VAL A 461 18.72 -26.29 16.14
CA VAL A 461 19.28 -26.15 14.79
C VAL A 461 19.28 -24.70 14.32
N LEU A 462 20.42 -24.25 13.79
CA LEU A 462 20.55 -23.00 13.05
C LEU A 462 21.30 -23.27 11.74
N GLN A 463 20.76 -22.83 10.60
CA GLN A 463 21.34 -23.09 9.29
C GLN A 463 21.53 -21.79 8.51
N ARG A 464 22.73 -21.60 7.92
CA ARG A 464 23.03 -20.45 7.07
C ARG A 464 24.19 -20.76 6.12
N ASN A 465 24.07 -20.33 4.87
CA ASN A 465 25.12 -20.41 3.85
C ASN A 465 25.76 -21.82 3.71
N GLY A 466 24.93 -22.86 3.72
CA GLY A 466 25.38 -24.26 3.58
C GLY A 466 26.01 -24.88 4.83
N LYS A 467 26.09 -24.13 5.94
CA LYS A 467 26.50 -24.65 7.25
C LYS A 467 25.28 -24.96 8.12
N THR A 468 25.40 -26.01 8.92
CA THR A 468 24.43 -26.36 9.97
C THR A 468 25.12 -26.27 11.32
N PHE A 469 24.50 -25.56 12.26
CA PHE A 469 24.93 -25.44 13.64
C PHE A 469 23.89 -26.14 14.52
N ILE A 470 24.36 -26.97 15.46
CA ILE A 470 23.54 -27.45 16.58
C ILE A 470 24.04 -26.74 17.83
N ILE A 471 23.22 -25.85 18.36
CA ILE A 471 23.48 -25.12 19.61
C ILE A 471 22.84 -25.93 20.72
N TYR A 472 23.57 -26.25 21.77
CA TYR A 472 23.08 -27.13 22.83
C TYR A 472 23.42 -26.60 24.19
N SER A 473 22.61 -26.94 25.19
CA SER A 473 22.85 -26.56 26.57
C SER A 473 23.75 -27.55 27.27
N ALA A 474 24.63 -27.06 28.14
CA ALA A 474 25.55 -27.88 28.89
C ALA A 474 25.70 -27.42 30.35
N SER A 475 26.29 -28.29 31.18
CA SER A 475 26.23 -28.23 32.65
C SER A 475 24.81 -28.43 33.18
N HIS A 476 24.66 -28.66 34.48
CA HIS A 476 23.33 -28.91 35.07
C HIS A 476 22.54 -27.60 35.26
N CYS A 477 21.27 -27.58 34.86
CA CYS A 477 20.40 -26.40 34.91
C CYS A 477 20.14 -25.84 36.32
N SER A 478 20.49 -26.58 37.38
CA SER A 478 20.35 -26.11 38.77
C SER A 478 21.46 -25.14 39.17
N THR A 479 22.48 -25.00 38.31
CA THR A 479 23.61 -24.11 38.52
C THR A 479 23.40 -22.80 37.77
N PRO A 480 24.00 -21.70 38.23
CA PRO A 480 24.06 -20.46 37.45
C PRO A 480 24.93 -20.59 36.19
N ASP A 481 25.60 -21.72 36.00
CA ASP A 481 26.55 -22.04 34.94
C ASP A 481 25.93 -22.93 33.85
N TYR A 482 24.61 -23.05 33.76
CA TYR A 482 23.97 -23.53 32.53
C TYR A 482 24.32 -22.60 31.35
N LYS A 483 24.75 -23.15 30.22
CA LYS A 483 25.31 -22.37 29.09
C LYS A 483 25.20 -23.11 27.77
N LEU A 484 25.41 -22.41 26.66
CA LEU A 484 25.32 -22.99 25.31
C LEU A 484 26.68 -23.35 24.72
N GLY A 485 26.80 -24.58 24.23
CA GLY A 485 27.83 -25.07 23.32
C GLY A 485 27.36 -25.08 21.86
N MET A 486 28.26 -25.44 20.94
CA MET A 486 27.96 -25.50 19.51
C MET A 486 28.67 -26.67 18.83
N LEU A 487 27.94 -27.37 17.96
CA LEU A 487 28.47 -28.28 16.94
C LEU A 487 28.31 -27.63 15.56
N THR A 488 29.31 -27.75 14.70
CA THR A 488 29.27 -27.24 13.31
C THR A 488 29.42 -28.38 12.31
N TYR A 489 28.49 -28.46 11.37
CA TYR A 489 28.57 -29.31 10.19
C TYR A 489 28.75 -28.44 8.95
N ASN A 490 29.83 -28.70 8.20
CA ASN A 490 30.25 -27.89 7.06
C ASN A 490 29.70 -28.39 5.70
N GLY A 491 28.71 -29.28 5.71
CA GLY A 491 28.13 -29.83 4.48
C GLY A 491 28.77 -31.11 3.96
N THR A 492 29.82 -31.61 4.60
CA THR A 492 30.58 -32.80 4.18
C THR A 492 30.55 -33.91 5.23
N GLY A 493 30.39 -35.16 4.78
CA GLY A 493 30.33 -36.34 5.65
C GLY A 493 28.91 -36.84 5.89
N ASP A 494 28.77 -37.89 6.70
CA ASP A 494 27.47 -38.40 7.13
C ASP A 494 27.04 -37.65 8.41
N PRO A 495 25.91 -36.92 8.42
CA PRO A 495 25.44 -36.20 9.60
C PRO A 495 25.11 -37.10 10.79
N LEU A 496 24.93 -38.42 10.60
CA LEU A 496 24.73 -39.39 11.68
C LEU A 496 26.04 -39.76 12.41
N LEU A 497 27.20 -39.38 11.87
CA LEU A 497 28.51 -39.63 12.49
C LEU A 497 28.98 -38.40 13.24
N SER A 498 29.33 -38.55 14.52
CA SER A 498 29.91 -37.47 15.34
C SER A 498 31.17 -36.85 14.72
N SER A 499 31.97 -37.63 13.99
CA SER A 499 33.16 -37.18 13.27
C SER A 499 32.88 -36.13 12.19
N SER A 500 31.64 -36.01 11.72
CA SER A 500 31.23 -35.00 10.74
C SER A 500 30.96 -33.64 11.38
N TRP A 501 30.92 -33.58 12.72
CA TRP A 501 30.60 -32.37 13.49
C TRP A 501 31.83 -31.87 14.24
N THR A 502 32.12 -30.58 14.11
CA THR A 502 33.17 -29.92 14.88
C THR A 502 32.58 -29.28 16.13
N LYS A 503 33.00 -29.73 17.32
CA LYS A 503 32.61 -29.12 18.60
C LYS A 503 33.40 -27.84 18.87
N SER A 504 32.72 -26.76 19.25
CA SER A 504 33.35 -25.55 19.77
C SER A 504 34.09 -25.84 21.08
N PRO A 505 35.36 -25.42 21.24
CA PRO A 505 36.11 -25.65 22.47
C PRO A 505 35.60 -24.83 23.67
N ASN A 506 34.87 -23.75 23.41
CA ASN A 506 34.36 -22.82 24.40
C ASN A 506 32.83 -22.65 24.28
N PRO A 507 32.14 -22.25 25.37
CA PRO A 507 30.74 -21.84 25.30
C PRO A 507 30.54 -20.70 24.30
N VAL A 508 29.45 -20.74 23.56
CA VAL A 508 29.05 -19.70 22.60
C VAL A 508 28.04 -18.71 23.19
N PHE A 509 27.44 -19.05 24.33
CA PHE A 509 26.57 -18.17 25.11
C PHE A 509 26.56 -18.62 26.55
N GLN A 510 26.70 -17.72 27.51
CA GLN A 510 26.82 -18.06 28.93
C GLN A 510 26.34 -16.92 29.82
N ARG A 511 26.22 -17.17 31.12
CA ARG A 511 25.81 -16.16 32.10
C ARG A 511 26.59 -14.84 31.96
N SER A 512 25.90 -13.75 32.29
CA SER A 512 26.49 -12.41 32.40
C SER A 512 26.17 -11.85 33.78
N ASN A 513 27.15 -11.89 34.68
CA ASN A 513 27.01 -11.32 36.03
C ASN A 513 26.75 -9.81 35.95
N ALA A 514 27.38 -9.11 35.00
CA ALA A 514 27.18 -7.69 34.77
C ALA A 514 25.73 -7.35 34.38
N ASN A 515 25.06 -8.25 33.66
CA ASN A 515 23.67 -8.07 33.24
C ASN A 515 22.67 -8.77 34.19
N GLY A 516 23.14 -9.38 35.28
CA GLY A 516 22.29 -10.16 36.19
C GLY A 516 21.56 -11.33 35.51
N VAL A 517 22.20 -11.97 34.53
CA VAL A 517 21.62 -13.09 33.77
C VAL A 517 22.39 -14.35 34.08
N TYR A 518 21.71 -15.36 34.62
CA TYR A 518 22.32 -16.61 35.09
C TYR A 518 21.68 -17.82 34.42
N GLY A 519 22.48 -18.85 34.14
CA GLY A 519 22.03 -20.08 33.51
C GLY A 519 21.26 -19.91 32.19
N PRO A 520 21.70 -19.10 31.21
CA PRO A 520 21.01 -19.01 29.93
C PRO A 520 21.13 -20.32 29.15
N GLY A 521 20.01 -20.89 28.71
CA GLY A 521 20.03 -22.12 27.94
C GLY A 521 18.67 -22.51 27.37
N HIS A 522 18.62 -23.76 26.90
CA HIS A 522 17.54 -24.41 26.13
C HIS A 522 16.87 -23.41 25.19
N ASN A 523 17.61 -23.05 24.15
CA ASN A 523 17.28 -21.92 23.29
C ASN A 523 16.33 -22.32 22.16
N GLY A 524 16.12 -21.39 21.24
CA GLY A 524 15.54 -21.61 19.92
C GLY A 524 15.94 -20.45 19.03
N PHE A 525 15.62 -20.52 17.74
CA PHE A 525 15.91 -19.46 16.78
C PHE A 525 14.68 -19.10 15.97
N PHE A 526 14.53 -17.82 15.66
CA PHE A 526 13.47 -17.34 14.78
C PHE A 526 13.94 -16.20 13.90
N LYS A 527 13.21 -15.98 12.82
CA LYS A 527 13.40 -14.87 11.90
C LYS A 527 12.51 -13.70 12.28
N SER A 528 12.97 -12.48 12.03
CA SER A 528 12.11 -11.31 12.05
C SER A 528 10.96 -11.43 11.03
N PRO A 529 9.86 -10.68 11.21
CA PRO A 529 8.73 -10.66 10.29
C PRO A 529 9.07 -10.47 8.80
N ASP A 530 10.05 -9.63 8.49
CA ASP A 530 10.53 -9.41 7.12
C ASP A 530 11.61 -10.41 6.66
N GLY A 531 12.01 -11.34 7.52
CA GLY A 531 13.01 -12.37 7.25
C GLY A 531 14.47 -11.88 7.25
N THR A 532 14.73 -10.62 7.54
CA THR A 532 16.07 -10.01 7.39
C THR A 532 16.97 -10.16 8.62
N GLU A 533 16.41 -10.46 9.79
CA GLU A 533 17.16 -10.63 11.03
C GLU A 533 17.01 -12.04 11.60
N ASP A 534 18.08 -12.49 12.26
CA ASP A 534 18.10 -13.72 13.04
C ASP A 534 18.03 -13.36 14.53
N TRP A 535 17.22 -14.11 15.28
CA TRP A 535 16.97 -13.88 16.70
C TRP A 535 17.12 -15.18 17.47
N ILE A 536 17.66 -15.08 18.69
CA ILE A 536 17.67 -16.17 19.67
C ILE A 536 16.53 -15.95 20.67
N VAL A 537 15.82 -17.02 20.99
CA VAL A 537 14.96 -17.12 22.17
C VAL A 537 15.63 -18.08 23.15
N TYR A 538 15.63 -17.78 24.45
CA TYR A 538 16.28 -18.61 25.47
C TYR A 538 15.63 -18.37 26.83
N HIS A 539 15.78 -19.31 27.76
CA HIS A 539 15.42 -19.03 29.15
C HIS A 539 16.64 -18.60 29.95
N ALA A 540 16.43 -17.83 31.02
CA ALA A 540 17.46 -17.56 32.02
C ALA A 540 16.86 -17.18 33.39
N ASN A 541 17.71 -17.28 34.42
CA ASN A 541 17.44 -16.87 35.80
C ASN A 541 17.97 -15.45 36.07
N SER A 542 17.32 -14.75 37.02
CA SER A 542 17.75 -13.42 37.49
C SER A 542 18.55 -13.46 38.80
N SER A 543 18.84 -14.66 39.33
CA SER A 543 19.63 -14.89 40.54
C SER A 543 20.61 -16.03 40.32
N THR A 544 21.77 -15.98 40.98
CA THR A 544 22.73 -17.10 41.05
C THR A 544 22.18 -18.33 41.76
N SER A 545 21.13 -18.17 42.56
CA SER A 545 20.42 -19.25 43.25
C SER A 545 19.23 -19.81 42.46
N GLY A 546 18.96 -19.29 41.25
CA GLY A 546 17.92 -19.83 40.38
C GLY A 546 18.30 -21.23 39.87
N GLY A 547 17.29 -22.06 39.59
CA GLY A 547 17.51 -23.46 39.21
C GLY A 547 16.63 -23.94 38.06
N CYS A 548 16.46 -25.27 37.97
CA CYS A 548 15.65 -25.95 36.96
C CYS A 548 14.14 -25.89 37.27
N ASP A 549 13.54 -24.70 37.33
CA ASP A 549 12.13 -24.56 37.73
C ASP A 549 11.36 -23.59 36.82
N MET A 550 10.12 -23.27 37.22
CA MET A 550 9.24 -22.35 36.52
C MET A 550 9.60 -20.87 36.68
N ASN A 551 10.58 -20.51 37.53
CA ASN A 551 11.06 -19.13 37.67
C ASN A 551 12.02 -18.72 36.55
N ARG A 552 12.45 -19.67 35.71
CA ARG A 552 13.20 -19.38 34.49
C ARG A 552 12.33 -18.57 33.53
N SER A 553 12.85 -17.43 33.10
CA SER A 553 12.16 -16.46 32.25
C SER A 553 12.57 -16.58 30.79
N THR A 554 11.62 -16.56 29.85
CA THR A 554 11.89 -16.48 28.41
C THR A 554 12.39 -15.09 28.04
N ARG A 555 13.48 -15.04 27.29
CA ARG A 555 14.13 -13.81 26.81
C ARG A 555 14.45 -13.96 25.33
N VAL A 556 14.53 -12.85 24.62
CA VAL A 556 14.94 -12.81 23.21
C VAL A 556 15.96 -11.71 22.97
N GLN A 557 16.85 -11.92 22.00
CA GLN A 557 17.74 -10.88 21.48
C GLN A 557 18.14 -11.16 20.04
N LYS A 558 18.46 -10.10 19.29
CA LYS A 558 18.99 -10.21 17.94
C LYS A 558 20.37 -10.84 17.98
N ILE A 559 20.64 -11.77 17.08
CA ILE A 559 21.99 -12.32 16.88
C ILE A 559 22.63 -11.71 15.64
N THR A 560 23.96 -11.82 15.58
CA THR A 560 24.74 -11.40 14.42
C THR A 560 25.56 -12.58 13.91
N TRP A 561 26.35 -12.34 12.88
CA TRP A 561 27.12 -13.38 12.21
C TRP A 561 28.57 -12.93 12.06
N ASN A 562 29.49 -13.80 12.44
CA ASN A 562 30.92 -13.57 12.29
C ASN A 562 31.33 -13.65 10.82
N ALA A 563 32.51 -13.11 10.49
CA ALA A 563 33.03 -13.12 9.13
C ALA A 563 33.27 -14.54 8.58
N ASP A 564 33.51 -15.53 9.44
CA ASP A 564 33.68 -16.94 9.08
C ASP A 564 32.34 -17.70 8.88
N GLY A 565 31.22 -16.98 9.03
CA GLY A 565 29.87 -17.50 8.90
C GLY A 565 29.33 -18.23 10.13
N THR A 566 30.04 -18.24 11.26
CA THR A 566 29.51 -18.77 12.54
C THR A 566 28.55 -17.76 13.19
N PRO A 567 27.55 -18.23 13.96
CA PRO A 567 26.64 -17.32 14.66
C PRO A 567 27.36 -16.63 15.83
N ASN A 568 27.07 -15.34 16.00
CA ASN A 568 27.44 -14.57 17.19
C ASN A 568 26.18 -14.28 18.00
N LEU A 569 25.99 -15.05 19.07
CA LEU A 569 24.85 -14.97 19.98
C LEU A 569 24.94 -13.75 20.92
N GLY A 570 26.12 -13.15 21.04
CA GLY A 570 26.40 -12.01 21.89
C GLY A 570 26.43 -12.37 23.39
N VAL A 571 26.06 -11.40 24.22
CA VAL A 571 25.96 -11.55 25.68
C VAL A 571 24.49 -11.50 26.07
N PRO A 572 23.99 -12.33 27.00
CA PRO A 572 22.59 -12.30 27.41
C PRO A 572 22.17 -10.93 27.94
N VAL A 573 21.10 -10.36 27.38
CA VAL A 573 20.58 -9.05 27.77
C VAL A 573 19.81 -9.13 29.09
N ALA A 574 19.99 -8.10 29.93
CA ALA A 574 19.28 -7.94 31.20
C ALA A 574 17.76 -7.75 30.99
N THR A 575 16.96 -8.11 32.00
CA THR A 575 15.53 -7.78 32.01
C THR A 575 15.32 -6.27 32.17
N GLY A 576 14.23 -5.73 31.64
CA GLY A 576 13.89 -4.30 31.71
C GLY A 576 14.68 -3.41 30.74
N VAL A 577 15.73 -3.93 30.09
CA VAL A 577 16.42 -3.20 29.01
C VAL A 577 15.50 -3.10 27.80
N THR A 578 15.33 -1.88 27.29
CA THR A 578 14.61 -1.61 26.06
C THR A 578 15.41 -2.10 24.86
N LEU A 579 14.83 -3.02 24.11
CA LEU A 579 15.35 -3.57 22.87
C LEU A 579 14.52 -3.08 21.70
N THR A 580 15.17 -2.83 20.56
CA THR A 580 14.48 -2.67 19.28
C THR A 580 13.79 -3.99 18.94
N ALA A 581 12.53 -3.94 18.54
CA ALA A 581 11.76 -5.09 18.10
C ALA A 581 12.30 -5.64 16.78
N PRO A 582 12.04 -6.92 16.47
CA PRO A 582 12.41 -7.51 15.18
C PRO A 582 11.90 -6.69 14.00
N SER A 583 12.73 -6.58 12.95
CA SER A 583 12.40 -5.80 11.76
C SER A 583 11.16 -6.32 11.02
N GLY A 584 10.35 -5.40 10.50
CA GLY A 584 9.07 -5.73 9.84
C GLY A 584 7.91 -6.00 10.80
N GLU A 585 8.12 -5.90 12.11
CA GLU A 585 7.03 -5.95 13.09
C GLU A 585 6.05 -4.77 12.90
N PRO A 586 4.72 -5.00 12.85
CA PRO A 586 3.75 -3.91 12.70
C PRO A 586 3.84 -2.94 13.89
N THR A 587 3.68 -1.65 13.64
CA THR A 587 3.58 -0.66 14.72
C THR A 587 2.34 -0.92 15.56
N SER A 588 2.53 -1.01 16.88
CA SER A 588 1.46 -1.18 17.87
C SER A 588 0.55 0.04 17.99
#